data_AF-A0A9X4HX09-F1
#
_entry.id   AF-A0A9X4HX09-F1
#
_cell.length_a   1.000
_cell.length_b   1.000
_cell.length_c   1.000
_cell.angle_alpha   90.00
_cell.angle_beta   90.00
_cell.angle_gamma   90.00
#
_symmetry.space_group_name_H-M   'P 1'
#
loop_
_entity.id
_entity.type
_entity.pdbx_description
1 polymer ?
#
loop_
_entity_poly.entity_id
_entity_poly.type
_entity_poly.pdbx_seq_one_letter_code
_entity_poly.pdbx_strand_id
1 'polypeptide(L)'
;MSKDTGGPAFPTQINNSGITPIKGFNGEEIKPQTFSAYPGMNLRDYFATKALQGLLAWPGDEGSGSYHSNSDPAHTASMAYEYADAMLAARVKP
;
A
#
# COMPACT_ATOMS: atom_id res chain seq x y z
N MET A 1 -4.37 -6.60 -9.43
CA MET A 1 -3.20 -6.40 -8.55
C MET A 1 -2.50 -7.74 -8.42
N SER A 2 -1.19 -7.82 -8.70
CA SER A 2 -0.42 -9.03 -8.44
C SER A 2 -0.48 -9.36 -6.94
N LYS A 3 -0.63 -10.64 -6.59
CA LYS A 3 -0.60 -11.11 -5.19
C LYS A 3 0.78 -10.95 -4.51
N ASP A 4 1.81 -10.65 -5.31
CA ASP A 4 3.20 -10.55 -4.88
C ASP A 4 3.63 -9.06 -4.90
N THR A 5 3.04 -8.23 -4.04
CA THR A 5 3.49 -6.83 -3.83
C THR A 5 4.60 -6.75 -2.79
N GLY A 6 5.58 -7.65 -2.91
CA GLY A 6 6.82 -7.54 -2.16
C GLY A 6 7.55 -6.22 -2.49
N GLY A 7 8.50 -5.85 -1.63
CA GLY A 7 9.32 -4.66 -1.82
C GLY A 7 8.92 -3.46 -0.97
N PRO A 8 9.53 -2.30 -1.24
CA PRO A 8 9.42 -1.10 -0.40
C PRO A 8 8.04 -0.45 -0.53
N ALA A 9 7.49 0.09 0.56
CA ALA A 9 6.20 0.78 0.52
C ALA A 9 6.26 2.08 -0.32
N PHE A 10 7.36 2.84 -0.22
CA PHE A 10 7.55 4.07 -0.99
C PHE A 10 8.47 3.84 -2.19
N PRO A 11 8.34 4.67 -3.25
CA PRO A 11 9.24 4.59 -4.40
C PRO A 11 10.70 4.70 -3.97
N THR A 12 11.53 3.81 -4.50
CA THR A 12 12.97 3.83 -4.25
C THR A 12 13.72 3.14 -5.39
N GLN A 13 15.03 3.24 -5.36
CA GLN A 13 15.91 2.63 -6.34
C GLN A 13 17.12 2.03 -5.65
N ILE A 14 17.61 0.92 -6.19
CA ILE A 14 18.92 0.36 -5.83
C ILE A 14 19.84 0.56 -7.03
N ASN A 15 20.94 1.28 -6.82
CA ASN A 15 22.00 1.46 -7.79
C ASN A 15 23.14 0.48 -7.49
N ASN A 16 23.44 -0.44 -8.41
CA ASN A 16 24.58 -1.33 -8.30
C ASN A 16 25.79 -0.74 -9.04
N SER A 17 26.51 0.16 -8.39
CA SER A 17 27.77 0.71 -8.92
C SER A 17 28.96 -0.24 -8.75
N GLY A 18 28.75 -1.45 -8.24
CA GLY A 18 29.79 -2.46 -8.03
C GLY A 18 30.13 -3.25 -9.29
N ILE A 19 31.03 -4.23 -9.14
CA ILE A 19 31.44 -5.17 -10.19
C ILE A 19 30.81 -6.57 -10.04
N THR A 20 30.13 -6.82 -8.91
CA THR A 20 29.40 -8.07 -8.65
C THR A 20 27.89 -7.82 -8.63
N PRO A 21 27.06 -8.81 -9.01
CA PRO A 21 25.62 -8.67 -8.87
C PRO A 21 25.17 -8.56 -7.41
N ILE A 22 24.05 -7.89 -7.16
CA ILE A 22 23.43 -7.77 -5.84
C ILE A 22 21.96 -8.19 -5.89
N LYS A 23 21.36 -8.53 -4.75
CA LYS A 23 19.93 -8.87 -4.68
C LYS A 23 19.07 -7.61 -4.50
N GLY A 24 18.01 -7.52 -5.29
CA GLY A 24 16.97 -6.51 -5.19
C GLY A 24 15.93 -6.82 -4.12
N PHE A 25 14.99 -5.88 -3.90
CA PHE A 25 13.95 -6.02 -2.89
C PHE A 25 12.94 -7.12 -3.20
N ASN A 26 12.77 -7.49 -4.47
CA ASN A 26 11.91 -8.60 -4.90
C ASN A 26 12.69 -9.91 -5.07
N GLY A 27 13.96 -9.94 -4.64
CA GLY A 27 14.86 -11.08 -4.76
C GLY A 27 15.48 -11.25 -6.16
N GLU A 28 15.22 -10.32 -7.08
CA GLU A 28 15.86 -10.27 -8.39
C GLU A 28 17.35 -9.97 -8.29
N GLU A 29 18.12 -10.35 -9.30
CA GLU A 29 19.52 -9.96 -9.40
C GLU A 29 19.65 -8.61 -10.14
N ILE A 30 20.31 -7.65 -9.50
CA ILE A 30 20.68 -6.36 -10.09
C ILE A 30 22.13 -6.47 -10.57
N LYS A 31 22.32 -6.42 -11.89
CA LYS A 31 23.62 -6.58 -12.54
C LYS A 31 24.59 -5.44 -12.19
N PRO A 32 25.91 -5.67 -12.26
CA PRO A 32 26.92 -4.62 -12.14
C PRO A 32 26.64 -3.43 -13.07
N GLN A 33 26.90 -2.22 -12.61
CA GLN A 33 26.71 -0.96 -13.36
C GLN A 33 25.27 -0.75 -13.86
N THR A 34 24.28 -1.29 -13.16
CA THR A 34 22.84 -1.09 -13.47
C THR A 34 22.07 -0.66 -12.23
N PHE A 35 20.78 -0.39 -12.41
CA PHE A 35 19.87 -0.07 -11.31
C PHE A 35 18.56 -0.85 -11.45
N SER A 36 17.83 -0.95 -10.34
CA SER A 36 16.41 -1.35 -10.34
C SER A 36 15.60 -0.31 -9.58
N ALA A 37 14.47 0.07 -10.18
CA ALA A 37 13.51 1.01 -9.62
C ALA A 37 12.28 0.25 -9.12
N TYR A 38 11.81 0.65 -7.94
CA TYR A 38 10.68 0.04 -7.26
C TYR A 38 9.59 1.10 -7.12
N PRO A 39 8.41 0.90 -7.73
CA PRO A 39 7.36 1.92 -7.75
C PRO A 39 6.67 2.12 -6.39
N GLY A 40 6.83 1.17 -5.45
CA GLY A 40 6.10 1.15 -4.19
C GLY A 40 4.62 0.81 -4.33
N MET A 41 3.84 1.11 -3.30
CA MET A 41 2.37 0.95 -3.32
C MET A 41 1.75 1.97 -4.28
N ASN A 42 0.63 1.58 -4.90
CA ASN A 42 -0.13 2.52 -5.71
C ASN A 42 -0.81 3.59 -4.81
N LEU A 43 -1.25 4.70 -5.40
CA LEU A 43 -1.89 5.78 -4.64
C LEU A 43 -3.23 5.38 -4.02
N ARG A 44 -3.95 4.42 -4.61
CA ARG A 44 -5.20 3.86 -4.07
C ARG A 44 -4.92 3.12 -2.76
N ASP A 45 -3.91 2.27 -2.72
CA ASP A 45 -3.50 1.50 -1.55
C ASP A 45 -3.00 2.44 -0.43
N TYR A 46 -2.36 3.55 -0.80
CA TYR A 46 -1.99 4.59 0.16
C TYR A 46 -3.21 5.23 0.83
N PHE A 47 -4.20 5.67 0.05
CA PHE A 47 -5.42 6.22 0.62
C PHE A 47 -6.21 5.19 1.42
N ALA A 48 -6.30 3.94 0.94
CA ALA A 48 -6.98 2.88 1.65
C ALA A 48 -6.29 2.60 3.00
N THR A 49 -4.96 2.55 3.04
CA THR A 49 -4.22 2.37 4.30
C THR A 49 -4.51 3.49 5.29
N LYS A 50 -4.57 4.75 4.82
CA LYS A 50 -4.91 5.90 5.67
C LYS A 50 -6.35 5.83 6.20
N ALA A 51 -7.31 5.47 5.35
CA ALA A 51 -8.70 5.29 5.76
C ALA A 51 -8.82 4.13 6.77
N LEU A 52 -8.19 2.99 6.49
CA LEU A 52 -8.17 1.82 7.36
C LEU A 52 -7.62 2.15 8.75
N GLN A 53 -6.53 2.93 8.82
CA GLN A 53 -5.96 3.38 10.10
C GLN A 53 -6.99 4.16 10.93
N GLY A 54 -7.75 5.06 10.30
CA GLY A 54 -8.80 5.83 10.98
C GLY A 54 -9.99 4.97 11.40
N LEU A 55 -10.45 4.08 10.52
CA LEU A 55 -11.54 3.14 10.80
C LEU A 55 -11.22 2.25 12.01
N LEU A 56 -10.02 1.67 12.05
CA LEU A 56 -9.59 0.80 13.15
C LEU A 56 -9.33 1.53 14.46
N ALA A 57 -9.06 2.83 14.42
CA ALA A 57 -8.88 3.65 15.61
C ALA A 57 -10.21 4.05 16.28
N TRP A 58 -11.34 3.88 15.60
CA TRP A 58 -12.65 4.24 16.14
C TRP A 58 -13.07 3.25 17.24
N PRO A 59 -13.33 3.72 18.48
CA PRO A 59 -13.66 2.83 19.60
C PRO A 59 -15.05 2.18 19.48
N GLY A 60 -15.88 2.65 18.56
CA GLY A 60 -17.24 2.19 18.39
C GLY A 60 -18.24 2.83 19.35
N ASP A 61 -19.48 2.36 19.27
CA ASP A 61 -20.56 2.70 20.20
C ASP A 61 -21.45 1.47 20.47
N GLU A 62 -22.36 1.57 21.45
CA GLU A 62 -23.23 0.45 21.86
C GLU A 62 -24.19 -0.03 20.76
N GLY A 63 -24.59 0.85 19.83
CA GLY A 63 -25.51 0.51 18.74
C GLY A 63 -24.81 -0.01 17.48
N SER A 64 -23.59 0.44 17.23
CA SER A 64 -22.87 0.18 15.97
C SER A 64 -21.64 -0.73 16.12
N GLY A 65 -21.19 -1.02 17.34
CA GLY A 65 -19.95 -1.74 17.60
C GLY A 65 -18.70 -0.97 17.15
N SER A 66 -17.54 -1.64 17.07
CA SER A 66 -16.28 -1.05 16.56
C SER A 66 -15.75 -1.83 15.35
N TYR A 67 -15.00 -1.14 14.47
CA TYR A 67 -14.37 -1.76 13.31
C TYR A 67 -13.18 -2.67 13.65
N HIS A 68 -12.73 -2.65 14.91
CA HIS A 68 -11.62 -3.48 15.38
C HIS A 68 -12.09 -4.78 16.05
N SER A 69 -13.17 -4.72 16.84
CA SER A 69 -13.58 -5.85 17.70
C SER A 69 -14.74 -6.65 17.11
N ASN A 70 -15.63 -6.02 16.35
CA ASN A 70 -16.90 -6.61 15.93
C ASN A 70 -17.13 -6.58 14.40
N SER A 71 -16.16 -6.12 13.61
CA SER A 71 -16.26 -6.05 12.15
C SER A 71 -15.44 -7.15 11.47
N ASP A 72 -15.99 -7.72 10.39
CA ASP A 72 -15.26 -8.60 9.49
C ASP A 72 -14.11 -7.81 8.84
N PRO A 73 -12.83 -8.26 8.95
CA PRO A 73 -11.71 -7.62 8.30
C PRO A 73 -11.91 -7.36 6.81
N ALA A 74 -12.65 -8.24 6.11
CA ALA A 74 -12.96 -8.04 4.69
C ALA A 74 -13.90 -6.84 4.47
N HIS A 75 -14.88 -6.64 5.36
CA HIS A 75 -15.76 -5.47 5.32
C HIS A 75 -15.00 -4.17 5.57
N THR A 76 -14.20 -4.11 6.63
CA THR A 76 -13.41 -2.91 6.97
C THR A 76 -12.40 -2.57 5.85
N ALA A 77 -11.79 -3.59 5.23
CA ALA A 77 -10.93 -3.40 4.07
C ALA A 77 -11.68 -2.85 2.85
N SER A 78 -12.89 -3.36 2.57
CA SER A 78 -13.74 -2.86 1.48
C SER A 78 -14.05 -1.38 1.66
N MET A 79 -14.50 -0.98 2.87
CA MET A 79 -14.79 0.42 3.18
C MET A 79 -13.58 1.33 2.98
N ALA A 80 -12.39 0.89 3.40
CA ALA A 80 -11.16 1.65 3.21
C ALA A 80 -10.85 1.92 1.72
N TYR A 81 -11.09 0.92 0.85
CA TYR A 81 -10.94 1.10 -0.59
C TYR A 81 -12.02 2.00 -1.21
N GLU A 82 -13.26 1.99 -0.70
CA GLU A 82 -14.31 2.92 -1.15
C GLU A 82 -13.91 4.38 -0.90
N TYR A 83 -13.34 4.67 0.28
CA TYR A 83 -12.78 6.00 0.56
C TYR A 83 -11.61 6.34 -0.37
N ALA A 84 -10.73 5.38 -0.65
CA ALA A 84 -9.63 5.58 -1.60
C ALA A 84 -10.13 5.93 -3.01
N ASP A 85 -11.13 5.21 -3.49
CA ASP A 85 -11.75 5.44 -4.79
C ASP A 85 -12.47 6.80 -4.84
N ALA A 86 -13.14 7.20 -3.75
CA ALA A 86 -13.73 8.53 -3.62
C ALA A 86 -12.68 9.66 -3.67
N MET A 87 -11.52 9.47 -3.02
CA MET A 87 -10.41 10.44 -3.09
C MET A 87 -9.82 10.54 -4.49
N LEU A 88 -9.66 9.43 -5.20
CA LEU A 88 -9.22 9.44 -6.59
C LEU A 88 -10.22 10.15 -7.50
N ALA A 89 -11.53 9.86 -7.34
CA ALA A 89 -12.58 10.53 -8.09
C ALA A 89 -12.63 12.03 -7.83
N ALA A 90 -12.41 12.46 -6.58
CA ALA A 90 -12.38 13.88 -6.21
C ALA A 90 -11.24 14.65 -6.92
N ARG A 91 -10.13 13.99 -7.28
CA ARG A 91 -9.00 14.60 -8.00
C ARG A 91 -9.25 14.84 -9.48
N VAL A 92 -10.24 14.16 -10.06
CA VAL A 92 -10.63 14.31 -11.48
C VAL A 92 -11.64 15.44 -11.65
N LYS A 93 -12.21 15.95 -10.54
CA LYS A 93 -13.12 17.10 -10.59
C LYS A 93 -12.33 18.37 -10.96
N PRO A 94 -12.82 19.17 -11.92
CA PRO A 94 -12.15 20.38 -12.40
C PRO A 94 -12.06 21.48 -11.34
#